data_AF-A0A239JEP2-F1
#
_entry.id   AF-A0A239JEP2-F1
#
_cell.length_a   1.000
_cell.length_b   1.000
_cell.length_c   1.000
_cell.angle_alpha   90.00
_cell.angle_beta   90.00
_cell.angle_gamma   90.00
#
_symmetry.space_group_name_H-M   'P 1'
#
loop_
_entity.id
_entity.type
_entity.pdbx_description
1 polymer ?
#
loop_
_entity_poly.entity_id
_entity_poly.type
_entity_poly.pdbx_seq_one_letter_code
_entity_poly.pdbx_strand_id
1 'polypeptide(L)'
;MRRLLLAVAAVATLSGCAGSSPRGDLYNRPLAANPSAFVAAEIAFARLAQEKGQWTAFRETAADDAVMFVPQRARAQDWLKGKADPAQAVNWQPHAVYISCDGNSGATTGAWQKGAETGYFTTVWRRDPRGGDMRWVLDHGADLATPREAPDFISTRQAACGTRPAAAVTAANEGEDMQVGLSGDQTLSWTSIVRPDGSRRITVRMWDGKAMVPVIDDQVAAPAR
;
A
#
# COMPACT_ATOMS: atom_id res chain seq x y z
N MET A 1 51.16 -63.43 46.47
CA MET A 1 50.42 -62.47 47.31
C MET A 1 49.50 -61.65 46.43
N ARG A 2 48.20 -61.72 46.72
CA ARG A 2 47.06 -61.23 45.95
C ARG A 2 46.89 -59.73 46.17
N ARG A 3 46.78 -58.92 45.12
CA ARG A 3 46.24 -57.55 45.22
C ARG A 3 45.34 -57.26 44.02
N LEU A 4 44.04 -57.29 44.28
CA LEU A 4 42.97 -56.71 43.46
C LEU A 4 43.08 -55.19 43.50
N LEU A 5 42.99 -54.52 42.36
CA LEU A 5 42.55 -53.11 42.22
C LEU A 5 41.85 -52.99 40.85
N LEU A 6 40.53 -53.16 40.80
CA LEU A 6 39.49 -52.10 40.84
C LEU A 6 39.51 -51.20 39.58
N ALA A 7 38.64 -51.57 38.63
CA ALA A 7 38.25 -50.74 37.50
C ALA A 7 37.37 -49.57 37.98
N VAL A 8 37.77 -48.34 37.66
CA VAL A 8 36.95 -47.13 37.84
C VAL A 8 36.53 -46.67 36.46
N ALA A 9 35.28 -46.96 36.08
CA ALA A 9 34.65 -46.39 34.90
C ALA A 9 34.19 -44.97 35.23
N ALA A 10 34.85 -43.97 34.64
CA ALA A 10 34.42 -42.58 34.73
C ALA A 10 33.22 -42.36 33.79
N VAL A 11 32.02 -42.26 34.36
CA VAL A 11 30.82 -41.85 33.63
C VAL A 11 30.81 -40.33 33.56
N ALA A 12 31.12 -39.77 32.39
CA ALA A 12 30.98 -38.34 32.12
C ALA A 12 29.50 -38.02 31.89
N THR A 13 28.84 -37.42 32.87
CA THR A 13 27.49 -36.84 32.69
C THR A 13 27.61 -35.56 31.87
N LEU A 14 27.31 -35.63 30.57
CA LEU A 14 27.07 -34.47 29.73
C LEU A 14 25.77 -33.80 30.22
N SER A 15 25.90 -32.77 31.06
CA SER A 15 24.82 -31.82 31.32
C SER A 15 24.53 -31.06 30.02
N GLY A 16 23.63 -31.60 29.21
CA GLY A 16 23.05 -30.89 28.08
C GLY A 16 22.25 -29.71 28.62
N CYS A 17 22.76 -28.50 28.42
CA CYS A 17 21.94 -27.30 28.51
C CYS A 17 20.81 -27.43 27.48
N ALA A 18 19.64 -27.87 27.91
CA ALA A 18 18.40 -27.72 27.17
C ALA A 18 18.06 -26.23 27.11
N GLY A 19 18.79 -25.49 26.28
CA GLY A 19 18.43 -24.13 25.91
C GLY A 19 17.13 -24.22 25.12
N SER A 20 16.03 -23.83 25.76
CA SER A 20 14.76 -23.53 25.11
C SER A 20 15.01 -22.54 23.97
N SER A 21 15.18 -23.07 22.75
CA SER A 21 15.32 -22.23 21.56
C SER A 21 13.98 -21.55 21.31
N PRO A 22 13.90 -20.20 21.23
CA PRO A 22 12.65 -19.48 20.98
C PRO A 22 12.28 -19.57 19.48
N ARG A 23 12.19 -20.79 18.94
CA ARG A 23 11.82 -21.05 17.54
C ARG A 23 10.30 -20.97 17.30
N GLY A 24 9.50 -20.75 18.35
CA GLY A 24 8.03 -20.66 18.26
C GLY A 24 7.48 -19.28 17.84
N ASP A 25 8.22 -18.19 18.06
CA ASP A 25 7.67 -16.83 17.91
C ASP A 25 8.03 -16.12 16.59
N LEU A 26 8.89 -16.70 15.75
CA LEU A 26 9.28 -16.06 14.48
C LEU A 26 8.14 -16.05 13.45
N TYR A 27 7.25 -17.05 13.48
CA TYR A 27 6.15 -17.18 12.53
C TYR A 27 4.92 -16.31 12.86
N ASN A 28 4.91 -15.62 14.00
CA ASN A 28 3.76 -14.80 14.45
C ASN A 28 4.11 -13.31 14.64
N ARG A 29 5.27 -12.87 14.13
CA ARG A 29 5.69 -11.46 14.17
C ARG A 29 5.17 -10.70 12.96
N PRO A 30 4.81 -9.41 13.12
CA PRO A 30 4.53 -8.55 11.99
C PRO A 30 5.72 -8.48 11.02
N LEU A 31 5.44 -8.48 9.73
CA LEU A 31 6.42 -8.29 8.69
C LEU A 31 7.04 -6.89 8.79
N ALA A 32 8.35 -6.81 8.65
CA ALA A 32 9.04 -5.53 8.57
C ALA A 32 8.55 -4.68 7.39
N ALA A 33 8.76 -3.37 7.49
CA ALA A 33 8.50 -2.45 6.39
C ALA A 33 9.34 -2.81 5.17
N ASN A 34 8.68 -2.87 4.01
CA ASN A 34 9.30 -3.28 2.75
C ASN A 34 8.70 -2.46 1.59
N PRO A 35 9.29 -1.30 1.24
CA PRO A 35 8.81 -0.49 0.11
C PRO A 35 8.74 -1.27 -1.21
N SER A 36 9.70 -2.16 -1.45
CA SER A 36 9.76 -2.98 -2.66
C SER A 36 8.57 -3.94 -2.80
N ALA A 37 7.94 -4.35 -1.69
CA ALA A 37 6.72 -5.16 -1.74
C ALA A 37 5.54 -4.39 -2.35
N PHE A 38 5.43 -3.09 -2.08
CA PHE A 38 4.39 -2.23 -2.67
C PHE A 38 4.67 -1.93 -4.15
N VAL A 39 5.94 -1.74 -4.52
CA VAL A 39 6.34 -1.67 -5.94
C VAL A 39 5.95 -2.95 -6.68
N ALA A 40 6.25 -4.11 -6.09
CA ALA A 40 5.91 -5.40 -6.67
C ALA A 40 4.40 -5.62 -6.78
N ALA A 41 3.63 -5.20 -5.77
CA ALA A 41 2.16 -5.26 -5.79
C ALA A 41 1.57 -4.41 -6.92
N GLU A 42 2.08 -3.19 -7.12
CA GLU A 42 1.63 -2.31 -8.20
C GLU A 42 1.97 -2.88 -9.59
N ILE A 43 3.18 -3.40 -9.77
CA ILE A 43 3.58 -4.04 -11.04
C ILE A 43 2.76 -5.30 -11.29
N ALA A 44 2.50 -6.11 -10.26
CA ALA A 44 1.66 -7.30 -10.38
C ALA A 44 0.22 -6.94 -10.74
N PHE A 45 -0.30 -5.85 -10.18
CA PHE A 45 -1.62 -5.32 -10.50
C PHE A 45 -1.71 -4.84 -11.96
N ALA A 46 -0.72 -4.08 -12.43
CA ALA A 46 -0.60 -3.66 -13.83
C ALA A 46 -0.54 -4.85 -14.78
N ARG A 47 0.28 -5.86 -14.47
CA ARG A 47 0.39 -7.10 -15.27
C ARG A 47 -0.92 -7.87 -15.30
N LEU A 48 -1.57 -8.04 -14.15
CA LEU A 48 -2.86 -8.73 -14.07
C LEU A 48 -3.90 -8.07 -14.97
N ALA A 49 -3.92 -6.74 -15.06
CA ALA A 49 -4.81 -6.01 -15.96
C ALA A 49 -4.52 -6.25 -17.44
N GLN A 50 -3.24 -6.38 -17.81
CA GLN A 50 -2.83 -6.70 -19.18
C GLN A 50 -3.16 -8.16 -19.54
N GLU A 51 -3.03 -9.08 -18.59
CA GLU A 51 -3.18 -10.52 -18.83
C GLU A 51 -4.63 -11.00 -18.75
N LYS A 52 -5.41 -10.47 -17.80
CA LYS A 52 -6.78 -10.92 -17.52
C LYS A 52 -7.86 -9.86 -17.75
N GLY A 53 -7.47 -8.63 -18.04
CA GLY A 53 -8.39 -7.51 -18.20
C GLY A 53 -8.40 -6.56 -16.99
N GLN A 54 -8.60 -5.29 -17.28
CA GLN A 54 -8.48 -4.20 -16.31
C GLN A 54 -9.48 -4.31 -15.15
N TRP A 55 -10.77 -4.41 -15.42
CA TRP A 55 -11.78 -4.51 -14.37
C TRP A 55 -11.72 -5.84 -13.63
N THR A 56 -11.24 -6.90 -14.29
CA THR A 56 -10.93 -8.16 -13.61
C THR A 56 -9.81 -7.98 -12.60
N ALA A 57 -8.69 -7.36 -12.98
CA ALA A 57 -7.60 -7.07 -12.06
C ALA A 57 -8.04 -6.19 -10.89
N PHE A 58 -8.80 -5.13 -11.17
CA PHE A 58 -9.31 -4.23 -10.13
C PHE A 58 -10.17 -4.98 -9.11
N ARG A 59 -11.08 -5.85 -9.55
CA ARG A 59 -11.90 -6.68 -8.64
C ARG A 59 -11.06 -7.64 -7.81
N GLU A 60 -10.09 -8.31 -8.43
CA GLU A 60 -9.27 -9.34 -7.79
C GLU A 60 -8.37 -8.75 -6.68
N THR A 61 -7.88 -7.52 -6.84
CA THR A 61 -6.90 -6.90 -5.92
C THR A 61 -7.50 -5.87 -4.96
N ALA A 62 -8.78 -5.51 -5.12
CA ALA A 62 -9.48 -4.60 -4.22
C ALA A 62 -9.66 -5.20 -2.83
N ALA A 63 -9.61 -4.34 -1.81
CA ALA A 63 -10.22 -4.62 -0.52
C ALA A 63 -11.76 -4.52 -0.61
N ASP A 64 -12.46 -5.13 0.36
CA ASP A 64 -13.93 -5.09 0.42
C ASP A 64 -14.49 -3.67 0.61
N ASP A 65 -13.75 -2.84 1.33
CA ASP A 65 -14.03 -1.44 1.65
C ASP A 65 -13.41 -0.45 0.65
N ALA A 66 -12.83 -0.95 -0.45
CA ALA A 66 -12.10 -0.11 -1.38
C ALA A 66 -13.00 0.87 -2.15
N VAL A 67 -12.47 2.05 -2.44
CA VAL A 67 -13.15 3.10 -3.22
C VAL A 67 -12.37 3.44 -4.48
N MET A 68 -13.08 3.81 -5.54
CA MET A 68 -12.51 4.33 -6.78
C MET A 68 -13.33 5.52 -7.32
N PHE A 69 -12.79 6.26 -8.30
CA PHE A 69 -13.40 7.52 -8.78
C PHE A 69 -13.77 7.44 -10.27
N VAL A 70 -15.07 7.42 -10.57
CA VAL A 70 -15.60 7.05 -11.90
C VAL A 70 -16.92 7.77 -12.26
N PRO A 71 -16.94 9.11 -12.41
CA PRO A 71 -15.95 10.10 -11.95
C PRO A 71 -16.15 10.47 -10.47
N GLN A 72 -17.34 10.22 -9.92
CA GLN A 72 -17.63 10.36 -8.49
C GLN A 72 -17.03 9.19 -7.70
N ARG A 73 -16.86 9.37 -6.38
CA ARG A 73 -16.47 8.26 -5.51
C ARG A 73 -17.50 7.14 -5.60
N ALA A 74 -17.02 5.91 -5.74
CA ALA A 74 -17.84 4.73 -5.67
C ALA A 74 -17.13 3.64 -4.86
N ARG A 75 -17.89 2.82 -4.13
CA ARG A 75 -17.36 1.57 -3.59
C ARG A 75 -17.00 0.66 -4.77
N ALA A 76 -15.74 0.24 -4.82
CA ALA A 76 -15.16 -0.47 -5.96
C ALA A 76 -15.92 -1.74 -6.29
N GLN A 77 -16.21 -2.58 -5.29
CA GLN A 77 -16.92 -3.85 -5.47
C GLN A 77 -18.31 -3.65 -6.08
N ASP A 78 -19.04 -2.61 -5.67
CA ASP A 78 -20.38 -2.34 -6.19
C ASP A 78 -20.33 -1.83 -7.62
N TRP A 79 -19.42 -0.89 -7.90
CA TRP A 79 -19.29 -0.32 -9.22
C TRP A 79 -18.77 -1.34 -10.24
N LEU A 80 -17.78 -2.16 -9.86
CA LEU A 80 -17.15 -3.15 -10.76
C LEU A 80 -18.01 -4.39 -11.02
N LYS A 81 -19.08 -4.60 -10.24
CA LYS A 81 -19.94 -5.78 -10.36
C LYS A 81 -20.56 -5.87 -11.76
N GLY A 82 -20.28 -6.97 -12.45
CA GLY A 82 -20.81 -7.24 -13.79
C GLY A 82 -20.23 -6.38 -14.92
N LYS A 83 -19.20 -5.55 -14.66
CA LYS A 83 -18.54 -4.78 -15.71
C LYS A 83 -17.63 -5.67 -16.54
N ALA A 84 -17.89 -5.70 -17.85
CA ALA A 84 -17.01 -6.31 -18.83
C ALA A 84 -15.71 -5.50 -18.96
N ASP A 85 -14.59 -6.20 -19.13
CA ASP A 85 -13.30 -5.57 -19.34
C ASP A 85 -13.28 -4.73 -20.64
N PRO A 86 -12.58 -3.58 -20.65
CA PRO A 86 -12.38 -2.83 -21.88
C PRO A 86 -11.53 -3.66 -22.86
N ALA A 87 -11.69 -3.42 -24.16
CA ALA A 87 -10.92 -4.13 -25.19
C ALA A 87 -9.40 -3.96 -25.04
N GLN A 88 -8.96 -2.83 -24.48
CA GLN A 88 -7.58 -2.56 -24.14
C GLN A 88 -7.50 -1.99 -22.73
N ALA A 89 -6.72 -2.64 -21.87
CA ALA A 89 -6.35 -2.11 -20.56
C ALA A 89 -5.35 -0.95 -20.72
N VAL A 90 -5.46 0.06 -19.85
CA VAL A 90 -4.42 1.09 -19.75
C VAL A 90 -3.10 0.45 -19.32
N ASN A 91 -1.97 0.94 -19.84
CA ASN A 91 -0.65 0.52 -19.39
C ASN A 91 -0.18 1.52 -18.34
N TRP A 92 0.20 1.07 -17.14
CA TRP A 92 0.66 1.97 -16.08
C TRP A 92 1.91 1.44 -15.39
N GLN A 93 2.68 2.37 -14.84
CA GLN A 93 3.90 2.07 -14.11
C GLN A 93 4.07 3.00 -12.90
N PRO A 94 4.47 2.47 -11.73
CA PRO A 94 4.77 3.29 -10.57
C PRO A 94 6.02 4.14 -10.83
N HIS A 95 5.95 5.40 -10.40
CA HIS A 95 7.07 6.34 -10.35
C HIS A 95 7.53 6.58 -8.92
N ALA A 96 6.63 6.49 -7.95
CA ALA A 96 6.95 6.65 -6.54
C ALA A 96 6.10 5.75 -5.63
N VAL A 97 6.67 5.41 -4.48
CA VAL A 97 6.03 4.67 -3.39
C VAL A 97 6.38 5.31 -2.04
N TYR A 98 5.34 5.53 -1.24
CA TYR A 98 5.44 6.06 0.13
C TYR A 98 4.78 5.09 1.09
N ILE A 99 5.46 4.64 2.13
CA ILE A 99 4.92 3.66 3.08
C ILE A 99 4.88 4.20 4.52
N SER A 100 3.96 3.68 5.32
CA SER A 100 3.96 3.91 6.77
C SER A 100 5.22 3.33 7.43
N CYS A 101 5.58 3.84 8.61
CA CYS A 101 6.72 3.35 9.38
C CYS A 101 6.59 1.84 9.67
N ASP A 102 5.40 1.38 10.04
CA ASP A 102 5.10 -0.04 10.29
C ASP A 102 5.02 -0.89 9.01
N GLY A 103 5.01 -0.26 7.84
CA GLY A 103 4.97 -0.89 6.52
C GLY A 103 3.67 -1.60 6.18
N ASN A 104 2.59 -1.37 6.92
CA ASN A 104 1.30 -2.03 6.68
C ASN A 104 0.35 -1.21 5.79
N SER A 105 0.74 0.00 5.44
CA SER A 105 0.06 0.84 4.45
C SER A 105 1.06 1.50 3.53
N GLY A 106 0.65 1.72 2.28
CA GLY A 106 1.49 2.39 1.29
C GLY A 106 0.66 3.09 0.24
N ALA A 107 1.24 4.09 -0.40
CA ALA A 107 0.67 4.76 -1.55
C ALA A 107 1.66 4.68 -2.72
N THR A 108 1.18 4.22 -3.86
CA THR A 108 1.90 4.20 -5.13
C THR A 108 1.31 5.28 -6.04
N THR A 109 2.14 5.90 -6.85
CA THR A 109 1.69 6.83 -7.88
C THR A 109 2.61 6.77 -9.08
N GLY A 110 2.08 7.09 -10.26
CA GLY A 110 2.85 7.12 -11.48
C GLY A 110 2.01 7.58 -12.66
N ALA A 111 2.42 7.17 -13.86
CA ALA A 111 1.76 7.50 -15.10
C ALA A 111 1.06 6.28 -15.71
N TRP A 112 0.02 6.53 -16.48
CA TRP A 112 -0.56 5.56 -17.39
C TRP A 112 -0.65 6.11 -18.81
N GLN A 113 -0.72 5.19 -19.77
CA GLN A 113 -0.85 5.46 -21.20
C GLN A 113 -1.84 4.50 -21.86
N LYS A 114 -2.59 5.01 -22.84
CA LYS A 114 -3.46 4.22 -23.71
C LYS A 114 -3.52 4.86 -25.11
N GLY A 115 -2.76 4.30 -26.04
CA GLY A 115 -2.58 4.95 -27.35
C GLY A 115 -1.90 6.32 -27.19
N ALA A 116 -2.59 7.38 -27.61
CA ALA A 116 -2.12 8.76 -27.43
C ALA A 116 -2.58 9.40 -26.11
N GLU A 117 -3.50 8.76 -25.39
CA GLU A 117 -3.99 9.24 -24.08
C GLU A 117 -2.96 8.93 -23.00
N THR A 118 -2.81 9.85 -22.05
CA THR A 118 -1.95 9.70 -20.90
C THR A 118 -2.62 10.29 -19.66
N GLY A 119 -2.20 9.82 -18.50
CA GLY A 119 -2.61 10.40 -17.24
C GLY A 119 -1.76 9.95 -16.09
N TYR A 120 -2.29 10.13 -14.89
CA TYR A 120 -1.69 9.62 -13.66
C TYR A 120 -2.62 8.67 -12.95
N PHE A 121 -2.03 7.90 -12.03
CA PHE A 121 -2.76 7.13 -11.03
C PHE A 121 -2.19 7.39 -9.64
N THR A 122 -3.00 7.14 -8.63
CA THR A 122 -2.63 7.05 -7.22
C THR A 122 -3.44 5.92 -6.59
N THR A 123 -2.73 4.93 -6.06
CA THR A 123 -3.33 3.76 -5.43
C THR A 123 -2.83 3.67 -3.99
N VAL A 124 -3.75 3.51 -3.03
CA VAL A 124 -3.44 3.29 -1.62
C VAL A 124 -3.66 1.82 -1.30
N TRP A 125 -2.66 1.21 -0.66
CA TRP A 125 -2.57 -0.20 -0.35
C TRP A 125 -2.59 -0.44 1.15
N ARG A 126 -3.24 -1.54 1.54
CA ARG A 126 -3.16 -2.15 2.87
C ARG A 126 -2.48 -3.51 2.73
N ARG A 127 -1.49 -3.75 3.59
CA ARG A 127 -0.82 -5.04 3.73
C ARG A 127 -1.30 -5.73 4.99
N ASP A 128 -1.67 -7.00 4.91
CA ASP A 128 -1.83 -7.83 6.11
C ASP A 128 -0.48 -7.91 6.84
N PRO A 129 -0.37 -7.42 8.09
CA PRO A 129 0.90 -7.39 8.81
C PRO A 129 1.53 -8.78 9.02
N ARG A 130 0.76 -9.87 8.95
CA ARG A 130 1.30 -11.23 9.17
C ARG A 130 1.46 -12.02 7.87
N GLY A 131 0.41 -12.11 7.06
CA GLY A 131 0.39 -12.88 5.82
C GLY A 131 0.94 -12.13 4.60
N GLY A 132 1.05 -10.80 4.67
CA GLY A 132 1.59 -9.99 3.58
C GLY A 132 0.65 -9.79 2.39
N ASP A 133 -0.62 -10.24 2.48
CA ASP A 133 -1.61 -10.00 1.43
C ASP A 133 -1.79 -8.50 1.21
N MET A 134 -1.80 -8.08 -0.06
CA MET A 134 -1.85 -6.69 -0.47
C MET A 134 -3.19 -6.41 -1.14
N ARG A 135 -3.96 -5.50 -0.56
CA ARG A 135 -5.25 -5.06 -1.10
C ARG A 135 -5.27 -3.55 -1.23
N TRP A 136 -5.64 -3.04 -2.39
CA TRP A 136 -5.83 -1.60 -2.53
C TRP A 136 -7.16 -1.18 -1.89
N VAL A 137 -7.16 -0.02 -1.23
CA VAL A 137 -8.30 0.57 -0.51
C VAL A 137 -8.77 1.88 -1.15
N LEU A 138 -7.94 2.50 -1.98
CA LEU A 138 -8.29 3.65 -2.80
C LEU A 138 -7.56 3.55 -4.12
N ASP A 139 -8.27 3.73 -5.23
CA ASP A 139 -7.66 3.91 -6.54
C ASP A 139 -8.22 5.15 -7.24
N HIS A 140 -7.35 6.05 -7.65
CA HIS A 140 -7.71 7.28 -8.35
C HIS A 140 -6.83 7.46 -9.57
N GLY A 141 -7.42 7.71 -10.73
CA GLY A 141 -6.71 8.14 -11.93
C GLY A 141 -7.44 9.27 -12.65
N ALA A 142 -6.70 10.04 -13.42
CA ALA A 142 -7.27 11.01 -14.36
C ALA A 142 -6.30 11.28 -15.52
N ASP A 143 -6.88 11.74 -16.63
CA ASP A 143 -6.15 12.14 -17.82
C ASP A 143 -5.28 13.36 -17.53
N LEU A 144 -4.14 13.46 -18.22
CA LEU A 144 -3.25 14.62 -18.20
C LEU A 144 -3.02 15.11 -19.63
N ALA A 145 -2.97 16.43 -19.81
CA ALA A 145 -2.57 17.02 -21.08
C ALA A 145 -1.09 16.76 -21.41
N THR A 146 -0.26 16.66 -20.38
CA THR A 146 1.17 16.35 -20.47
C THR A 146 1.46 15.12 -19.63
N PRO A 147 2.19 14.11 -20.16
CA PRO A 147 2.58 12.95 -19.37
C PRO A 147 3.31 13.36 -18.08
N ARG A 148 3.04 12.64 -16.99
CA ARG A 148 3.82 12.80 -15.75
C ARG A 148 5.27 12.35 -16.02
N GLU A 149 6.22 13.20 -15.66
CA GLU A 149 7.65 12.95 -15.84
C GLU A 149 8.05 11.65 -15.15
N ALA A 150 8.66 10.74 -15.89
CA ALA A 150 9.13 9.48 -15.36
C ALA A 150 10.49 9.68 -14.68
N PRO A 151 10.68 9.23 -13.44
CA PRO A 151 11.99 9.27 -12.79
C PRO A 151 12.90 8.16 -13.35
N ASP A 152 14.22 8.36 -13.25
CA ASP A 152 15.22 7.34 -13.64
C ASP A 152 15.06 6.03 -12.85
N PHE A 153 14.62 6.15 -11.59
CA PHE A 153 14.34 5.04 -10.70
C PHE A 153 13.05 5.31 -9.93
N ILE A 154 12.32 4.25 -9.59
CA ILE A 154 11.12 4.35 -8.74
C ILE A 154 11.53 4.93 -7.39
N SER A 155 11.01 6.10 -7.05
CA SER A 155 11.29 6.76 -5.77
C SER A 155 10.62 6.00 -4.64
N THR A 156 11.36 5.66 -3.58
CA THR A 156 10.79 4.97 -2.42
C THR A 156 11.09 5.75 -1.14
N ARG A 157 10.08 5.94 -0.30
CA ARG A 157 10.24 6.56 1.02
C ARG A 157 9.41 5.84 2.07
N GLN A 158 9.95 5.73 3.27
CA GLN A 158 9.27 5.24 4.45
C GLN A 158 9.09 6.40 5.43
N ALA A 159 7.91 6.49 6.05
CA ALA A 159 7.65 7.47 7.08
C ALA A 159 8.62 7.32 8.26
N ALA A 160 8.94 8.42 8.93
CA ALA A 160 9.78 8.36 10.11
C ALA A 160 9.12 7.50 11.21
N CYS A 161 9.91 6.70 11.90
CA CYS A 161 9.47 5.90 13.04
C CYS A 161 9.68 6.65 14.36
N GLY A 162 8.87 6.32 15.37
CA GLY A 162 8.99 6.89 16.71
C GLY A 162 7.66 7.43 17.21
N THR A 163 7.63 8.71 17.60
CA THR A 163 6.42 9.35 18.13
C THR A 163 5.29 9.28 17.12
N ARG A 164 4.15 8.75 17.57
CA ARG A 164 2.93 8.70 16.77
C ARG A 164 2.44 10.13 16.49
N PRO A 165 2.19 10.51 15.23
CA PRO A 165 1.58 11.80 14.94
C PRO A 165 0.18 11.88 15.55
N ALA A 166 -0.26 13.08 15.91
CA ALA A 166 -1.65 13.29 16.26
C ALA A 166 -2.52 13.16 15.00
N ALA A 167 -3.61 12.40 15.08
CA ALA A 167 -4.60 12.36 14.02
C ALA A 167 -5.28 13.73 13.90
N ALA A 168 -5.04 14.43 12.79
CA ALA A 168 -5.74 15.67 12.49
C ALA A 168 -7.22 15.37 12.21
N VAL A 169 -8.12 16.02 12.94
CA VAL A 169 -9.55 15.98 12.65
C VAL A 169 -9.85 17.07 11.63
N THR A 170 -10.16 16.66 10.40
CA THR A 170 -10.58 17.57 9.33
C THR A 170 -12.01 17.22 8.95
N ALA A 171 -12.87 18.24 8.91
CA ALA A 171 -14.24 18.08 8.42
C ALA A 171 -14.32 18.50 6.94
N ALA A 172 -15.24 17.88 6.21
CA ALA A 172 -15.60 18.32 4.86
C ALA A 172 -16.29 19.69 4.92
N ASN A 173 -16.16 20.50 3.87
CA ASN A 173 -17.07 21.62 3.70
C ASN A 173 -18.47 21.11 3.32
N GLU A 174 -19.48 21.96 3.48
CA GLU A 174 -20.86 21.62 3.08
C GLU A 174 -20.92 21.18 1.62
N GLY A 175 -21.53 20.01 1.38
CA GLY A 175 -21.67 19.42 0.04
C GLY A 175 -20.44 18.69 -0.49
N GLU A 176 -19.28 18.71 0.19
CA GLU A 176 -18.11 17.93 -0.21
C GLU A 176 -18.21 16.47 0.28
N ASP A 177 -17.92 15.53 -0.60
CA ASP A 177 -17.67 14.13 -0.23
C ASP A 177 -16.19 13.97 0.14
N MET A 178 -15.90 14.09 1.44
CA MET A 178 -14.59 13.86 2.02
C MET A 178 -14.49 12.49 2.68
N GLN A 179 -13.41 11.77 2.38
CA GLN A 179 -13.00 10.59 3.14
C GLN A 179 -11.52 10.73 3.54
N VAL A 180 -11.26 10.42 4.82
CA VAL A 180 -9.91 10.38 5.40
C VAL A 180 -9.59 8.93 5.76
N GLY A 181 -8.42 8.45 5.38
CA GLY A 181 -7.85 7.20 5.85
C GLY A 181 -6.49 7.41 6.50
N LEU A 182 -6.14 6.50 7.42
CA LEU A 182 -4.92 6.52 8.21
C LEU A 182 -4.31 5.12 8.19
N SER A 183 -2.98 5.05 8.14
CA SER A 183 -2.27 3.82 8.48
C SER A 183 -2.51 3.46 9.95
N GLY A 184 -2.30 2.19 10.31
CA GLY A 184 -2.48 1.71 11.69
C GLY A 184 -1.61 2.50 12.68
N ASP A 185 -0.38 2.82 12.29
CA ASP A 185 0.56 3.65 13.06
C ASP A 185 0.36 5.16 12.88
N GLN A 186 -0.61 5.60 12.07
CA GLN A 186 -0.94 6.99 11.71
C GLN A 186 0.18 7.77 10.98
N THR A 187 1.30 7.13 10.65
CA THR A 187 2.43 7.80 9.98
C THR A 187 2.22 8.02 8.48
N LEU A 188 1.17 7.43 7.92
CA LEU A 188 0.67 7.72 6.58
C LEU A 188 -0.83 8.05 6.68
N SER A 189 -1.26 9.08 5.96
CA SER A 189 -2.67 9.47 5.87
C SER A 189 -3.02 9.80 4.43
N TRP A 190 -4.27 9.60 4.05
CA TRP A 190 -4.77 10.02 2.76
C TRP A 190 -6.13 10.67 2.92
N THR A 191 -6.33 11.76 2.18
CA THR A 191 -7.58 12.49 2.13
C THR A 191 -8.04 12.52 0.69
N SER A 192 -9.32 12.26 0.48
CA SER A 192 -9.94 12.35 -0.83
C SER A 192 -11.18 13.23 -0.73
N ILE A 193 -11.28 14.24 -1.58
CA ILE A 193 -12.38 15.20 -1.59
C ILE A 193 -12.96 15.20 -3.00
N VAL A 194 -14.27 15.01 -3.10
CA VAL A 194 -15.04 15.26 -4.33
C VAL A 194 -16.00 16.40 -4.06
N ARG A 195 -15.94 17.45 -4.90
CA ARG A 195 -16.76 18.65 -4.76
C ARG A 195 -18.04 18.56 -5.58
N PRO A 196 -19.06 19.38 -5.25
CA PRO A 196 -20.32 19.41 -6.02
C PRO A 196 -20.14 19.71 -7.51
N ASP A 197 -19.09 20.45 -7.90
CA ASP A 197 -18.75 20.75 -9.29
C ASP A 197 -18.06 19.59 -10.03
N GLY A 198 -17.82 18.46 -9.34
CA GLY A 198 -17.11 17.30 -9.86
C GLY A 198 -15.59 17.39 -9.82
N SER A 199 -15.02 18.52 -9.35
CA SER A 199 -13.58 18.61 -9.09
C SER A 199 -13.18 17.69 -7.94
N ARG A 200 -11.96 17.17 -8.01
CA ARG A 200 -11.45 16.18 -7.04
C ARG A 200 -10.05 16.55 -6.57
N ARG A 201 -9.74 16.18 -5.33
CA ARG A 201 -8.38 16.24 -4.79
C ARG A 201 -8.07 15.01 -3.96
N ILE A 202 -6.95 14.37 -4.25
CA ILE A 202 -6.37 13.29 -3.43
C ILE A 202 -5.05 13.80 -2.85
N THR A 203 -4.93 13.80 -1.53
CA THR A 203 -3.68 14.16 -0.86
C THR A 203 -3.24 13.03 0.04
N VAL A 204 -2.05 12.48 -0.20
CA VAL A 204 -1.37 11.55 0.71
C VAL A 204 -0.32 12.33 1.49
N ARG A 205 -0.33 12.19 2.81
CA ARG A 205 0.64 12.81 3.71
C ARG A 205 1.39 11.75 4.50
N MET A 206 2.68 11.98 4.70
CA MET A 206 3.61 11.10 5.38
C MET A 206 4.25 11.82 6.56
N TRP A 207 4.47 11.12 7.66
CA TRP A 207 5.17 11.65 8.82
C TRP A 207 6.68 11.73 8.55
N ASP A 208 7.26 12.91 8.74
CA ASP A 208 8.71 13.14 8.59
C ASP A 208 9.48 13.10 9.93
N GLY A 209 8.79 12.83 11.04
CA GLY A 209 9.33 12.88 12.40
C GLY A 209 8.91 14.13 13.17
N LYS A 210 8.32 15.12 12.49
CA LYS A 210 7.89 16.41 13.06
C LYS A 210 6.49 16.83 12.61
N ALA A 211 6.13 16.62 11.36
CA ALA A 211 4.86 16.99 10.77
C ALA A 211 4.37 15.96 9.73
N MET A 212 3.06 15.95 9.48
CA MET A 212 2.47 15.24 8.34
C MET A 212 2.67 16.09 7.08
N VAL A 213 3.60 15.69 6.21
CA VAL A 213 3.94 16.42 4.98
C VAL A 213 3.26 15.79 3.77
N PRO A 214 2.71 16.58 2.82
CA PRO A 214 2.15 16.04 1.60
C PRO A 214 3.26 15.42 0.74
N VAL A 215 3.04 14.17 0.32
CA VAL A 215 3.94 13.41 -0.57
C VAL A 215 3.29 13.11 -1.92
N ILE A 216 1.95 13.08 -1.97
CA ILE A 216 1.16 13.06 -3.19
C ILE A 216 0.07 14.12 -3.03
N ASP A 217 -0.12 14.96 -4.05
CA ASP A 217 -1.21 15.94 -4.09
C ASP A 217 -1.74 16.05 -5.51
N ASP A 218 -2.74 15.24 -5.82
CA ASP A 218 -3.35 15.14 -7.13
C ASP A 218 -4.66 15.92 -7.16
N GLN A 219 -4.86 16.69 -8.24
CA GLN A 219 -6.02 17.55 -8.40
C GLN A 219 -6.63 17.35 -9.79
N VAL A 220 -7.95 17.24 -9.85
CA VAL A 220 -8.72 17.16 -11.09
C VAL A 220 -9.69 18.32 -11.11
N ALA A 221 -9.64 19.14 -12.16
CA ALA A 221 -10.57 20.23 -12.35
C ALA A 221 -12.00 19.71 -12.57
N ALA A 222 -12.99 20.58 -12.35
CA ALA A 222 -14.37 20.28 -12.73
C ALA A 222 -14.44 19.99 -14.25
N PRO A 223 -15.29 19.05 -14.69
CA PRO A 223 -15.54 18.83 -16.12
C PRO A 223 -15.97 20.14 -16.80
N ALA A 224 -15.53 20.36 -18.03
CA ALA A 224 -16.06 21.44 -18.85
C ALA A 224 -17.57 21.23 -19.04
N ARG A 225 -18.36 22.29 -18.87
CA ARG A 225 -19.82 22.28 -19.07
C ARG A 225 -20.20 22.19 -20.54
#